data_AF-A0A1E1WLZ4-F1
#
_entry.id   AF-A0A1E1WLZ4-F1
#
_cell.length_a   1.000
_cell.length_b   1.000
_cell.length_c   1.000
_cell.angle_alpha   90.00
_cell.angle_beta   90.00
_cell.angle_gamma   90.00
#
_symmetry.space_group_name_H-M   'P 1'
#
loop_
_entity.id
_entity.type
_entity.pdbx_description
1 polymer ?
#
loop_
_entity_poly.entity_id
_entity_poly.type
_entity_poly.pdbx_seq_one_letter_code
_entity_poly.pdbx_strand_id
1 'polypeptide(L)'
;MRIKGGLCCLFLLWIVNVESQTLQSVSDDELLQLIKNKEKLIVLFTKPNCDTCNDFAKNLESLHEDFKKHFSADTVKAANSHLARLYSPTKEPALVFFRHGIPLLYNGEPDDNEIYGFFEQNQTPAVKELTDKIFEHITQAATGATTGDWFVMFYGASCVECQRLHAVWEGVGATLRARVNVARIDANLAGANTAKRFKVGKLPAFLFFRLGKVYRYDLPKNDVKSFVAFAQDWYKNAKGEPVPLLASPFDEVVDWCVEMIKVWVAFGLDILSKHPWIWQIGGTGFGLVVLTGVIALLKAGRSRPAKEAKKEKKSK
;
A
#
# COMPACT_ATOMS: atom_id res chain seq x y z
N MET A 1 51.73 -65.89 -14.27
CA MET A 1 51.47 -64.60 -14.96
C MET A 1 50.36 -64.83 -15.97
N ARG A 2 49.35 -63.93 -15.95
CA ARG A 2 48.14 -63.84 -16.78
C ARG A 2 46.92 -64.69 -16.43
N ILE A 3 45.81 -63.95 -16.47
CA ILE A 3 44.47 -64.10 -15.90
C ILE A 3 43.50 -63.88 -17.09
N LYS A 4 42.25 -64.33 -16.93
CA LYS A 4 40.98 -63.83 -17.54
C LYS A 4 40.48 -64.65 -18.73
N GLY A 5 39.19 -64.95 -18.85
CA GLY A 5 38.04 -64.54 -18.04
C GLY A 5 36.79 -65.31 -18.45
N GLY A 6 36.12 -65.90 -17.46
CA GLY A 6 34.77 -66.44 -17.59
C GLY A 6 33.77 -65.36 -17.23
N LEU A 7 32.96 -64.99 -18.22
CA LEU A 7 31.90 -64.00 -18.18
C LEU A 7 30.80 -64.45 -17.21
N CYS A 8 30.88 -64.03 -15.95
CA CYS A 8 29.79 -64.18 -15.00
C CYS A 8 28.88 -62.95 -15.12
N CYS A 9 27.68 -63.17 -15.65
CA CYS A 9 26.61 -62.19 -15.75
C CYS A 9 26.24 -61.66 -14.36
N LEU A 10 26.85 -60.55 -13.96
CA LEU A 10 26.31 -59.66 -12.95
C LEU A 10 25.17 -58.85 -13.59
N PHE A 11 24.00 -59.47 -13.70
CA PHE A 11 22.75 -58.73 -13.82
C PHE A 11 22.54 -58.00 -12.49
N LEU A 12 23.11 -56.81 -12.39
CA LEU A 12 22.69 -55.80 -11.42
C LEU A 12 21.24 -55.46 -11.77
N LEU A 13 20.31 -56.14 -11.10
CA LEU A 13 18.95 -55.65 -10.91
C LEU A 13 19.07 -54.32 -10.19
N TRP A 14 19.17 -53.24 -10.98
CA TRP A 14 18.79 -51.91 -10.56
C TRP A 14 17.30 -52.00 -10.20
N ILE A 15 17.03 -52.25 -8.93
CA ILE A 15 15.72 -52.00 -8.34
C ILE A 15 15.55 -50.49 -8.45
N VAL A 16 14.89 -50.05 -9.51
CA VAL A 16 14.33 -48.72 -9.57
C VAL A 16 13.24 -48.73 -8.51
N ASN A 17 13.59 -48.26 -7.32
CA ASN A 17 12.63 -47.93 -6.29
C ASN A 17 11.80 -46.78 -6.87
N VAL A 18 10.71 -47.11 -7.56
CA VAL A 18 9.66 -46.15 -7.86
C VAL A 18 8.93 -45.96 -6.55
N GLU A 19 9.46 -45.06 -5.73
CA GLU A 19 8.78 -44.60 -4.53
C GLU A 19 7.52 -43.89 -5.02
N SER A 20 6.36 -44.47 -4.72
CA SER A 20 5.07 -43.84 -4.98
C SER A 20 5.04 -42.54 -4.18
N GLN A 21 5.35 -41.42 -4.82
CA GLN A 21 5.43 -40.11 -4.19
C GLN A 21 4.04 -39.62 -3.84
N THR A 22 3.52 -40.11 -2.72
CA THR A 22 2.28 -39.59 -2.13
C THR A 22 2.60 -38.29 -1.40
N LEU A 23 1.84 -37.23 -1.67
CA LEU A 23 2.02 -35.95 -1.01
C LEU A 23 1.89 -36.09 0.52
N GLN A 24 2.92 -35.68 1.27
CA GLN A 24 2.93 -35.80 2.73
C GLN A 24 1.80 -34.96 3.35
N SER A 25 0.89 -35.60 4.08
CA SER A 25 -0.14 -34.91 4.85
C SER A 25 0.43 -34.48 6.20
N VAL A 26 0.22 -33.21 6.57
CA VAL A 26 0.72 -32.61 7.82
C VAL A 26 -0.42 -32.01 8.65
N SER A 27 -0.25 -32.01 9.97
CA SER A 27 -1.14 -31.34 10.91
C SER A 27 -0.87 -29.83 11.01
N ASP A 28 -1.76 -29.06 11.65
CA ASP A 28 -1.62 -27.60 11.80
C ASP A 28 -0.34 -27.22 12.56
N ASP A 29 0.01 -27.96 13.63
CA ASP A 29 1.21 -27.69 14.44
C ASP A 29 2.50 -27.97 13.66
N GLU A 30 2.55 -29.09 12.94
CA GLU A 30 3.67 -29.45 12.07
C GLU A 30 3.81 -28.45 10.92
N LEU A 31 2.70 -28.01 10.34
CA LEU A 31 2.70 -27.02 9.27
C LEU A 31 3.31 -25.70 9.72
N LEU A 32 2.96 -25.23 10.93
CA LEU A 32 3.56 -24.00 11.50
C LEU A 32 5.08 -24.14 11.71
N GLN A 33 5.54 -25.32 12.14
CA GLN A 33 6.98 -25.59 12.26
C GLN A 33 7.67 -25.59 10.90
N LEU A 34 7.05 -26.19 9.88
CA LEU A 34 7.58 -26.20 8.52
C LEU A 34 7.67 -24.78 7.94
N ILE A 35 6.63 -23.97 8.10
CA ILE A 35 6.63 -22.56 7.64
C ILE A 35 7.76 -21.76 8.30
N LYS A 36 8.10 -22.05 9.56
CA LYS A 36 9.17 -21.35 10.30
C LYS A 36 10.57 -21.83 9.92
N ASN A 37 10.73 -23.13 9.68
CA ASN A 37 12.05 -23.75 9.52
C ASN A 37 12.50 -23.85 8.05
N LYS A 38 11.55 -23.86 7.10
CA LYS A 38 11.82 -23.98 5.67
C LYS A 38 11.80 -22.61 5.00
N GLU A 39 12.78 -22.34 4.16
CA GLU A 39 12.83 -21.11 3.37
C GLU A 39 11.71 -21.07 2.32
N LYS A 40 11.40 -22.21 1.70
CA LYS A 40 10.38 -22.33 0.66
C LYS A 40 9.52 -23.57 0.91
N LEU A 41 8.21 -23.39 0.94
CA LEU A 41 7.25 -24.44 1.22
C LEU A 41 5.98 -24.22 0.39
N ILE A 42 5.52 -25.24 -0.32
CA ILE A 42 4.27 -25.23 -1.06
C ILE A 42 3.25 -26.05 -0.27
N VAL A 43 2.12 -25.45 0.05
CA VAL A 43 1.09 -26.05 0.90
C VAL A 43 -0.23 -26.08 0.14
N LEU A 44 -0.77 -27.28 -0.02
CA LEU A 44 -2.11 -27.48 -0.54
C LEU A 44 -3.10 -27.68 0.61
N PHE A 45 -3.97 -26.70 0.82
CA PHE A 45 -5.09 -26.79 1.75
C PHE A 45 -6.27 -27.48 1.06
N THR A 46 -6.77 -28.56 1.69
CA THR A 46 -7.85 -29.40 1.13
C THR A 46 -8.98 -29.61 2.12
N LYS A 47 -10.19 -29.82 1.59
CA LYS A 47 -11.41 -30.23 2.30
C LYS A 47 -11.88 -31.61 1.81
N PRO A 48 -12.65 -32.35 2.63
CA PRO A 48 -13.34 -33.55 2.17
C PRO A 48 -14.34 -33.21 1.07
N ASN A 49 -14.61 -34.17 0.19
CA ASN A 49 -15.57 -34.07 -0.91
C ASN A 49 -15.29 -32.90 -1.86
N CYS A 50 -14.04 -32.80 -2.32
CA CYS A 50 -13.57 -31.76 -3.21
C CYS A 50 -12.83 -32.39 -4.39
N ASP A 51 -13.46 -32.40 -5.56
CA ASP A 51 -12.89 -33.03 -6.77
C ASP A 51 -11.67 -32.25 -7.27
N THR A 52 -11.76 -30.92 -7.33
CA THR A 52 -10.65 -30.04 -7.71
C THR A 52 -9.44 -30.17 -6.79
N CYS A 53 -9.64 -30.59 -5.54
CA CYS A 53 -8.53 -30.83 -4.60
C CYS A 53 -7.69 -32.03 -5.04
N ASN A 54 -8.29 -33.03 -5.69
CA ASN A 54 -7.59 -34.20 -6.20
C ASN A 54 -6.74 -33.85 -7.42
N ASP A 55 -7.25 -32.97 -8.29
CA ASP A 55 -6.50 -32.47 -9.44
C ASP A 55 -5.23 -31.78 -8.96
N PHE A 56 -5.36 -30.72 -8.14
CA PHE A 56 -4.19 -30.04 -7.56
C PHE A 56 -3.22 -30.97 -6.83
N ALA A 57 -3.72 -31.96 -6.09
CA ALA A 57 -2.86 -32.93 -5.42
C ALA A 57 -2.03 -33.74 -6.43
N LYS A 58 -2.65 -34.24 -7.51
CA LYS A 58 -1.98 -34.98 -8.58
C LYS A 58 -0.95 -34.13 -9.32
N ASN A 59 -1.29 -32.88 -9.63
CA ASN A 59 -0.36 -31.94 -10.27
C ASN A 59 0.88 -31.71 -9.38
N LEU A 60 0.67 -31.49 -8.06
CA LEU A 60 1.77 -31.29 -7.12
C LEU A 60 2.63 -32.54 -6.90
N GLU A 61 2.03 -33.72 -6.94
CA GLU A 61 2.77 -34.99 -6.89
C GLU A 61 3.68 -35.14 -8.12
N SER A 62 3.17 -34.81 -9.31
CA SER A 62 3.97 -34.81 -10.55
C SER A 62 5.12 -33.80 -10.50
N LEU A 63 4.89 -32.61 -9.94
CA LEU A 63 5.88 -31.52 -9.87
C LEU A 63 6.80 -31.59 -8.62
N HIS A 64 6.59 -32.55 -7.71
CA HIS A 64 7.29 -32.60 -6.42
C HIS A 64 8.81 -32.58 -6.57
N GLU A 65 9.34 -33.48 -7.42
CA GLU A 65 10.77 -33.59 -7.68
C GLU A 65 11.35 -32.32 -8.31
N ASP A 66 10.61 -31.68 -9.20
CA ASP A 66 11.05 -30.47 -9.89
C ASP A 66 11.09 -29.28 -8.92
N PHE A 67 10.08 -29.12 -8.08
CA PHE A 67 10.08 -28.09 -7.03
C PHE A 67 11.20 -28.29 -6.02
N LYS A 68 11.50 -29.55 -5.66
CA LYS A 68 12.59 -29.87 -4.74
C LYS A 68 13.95 -29.57 -5.35
N LYS A 69 14.17 -29.89 -6.63
CA LYS A 69 15.46 -29.69 -7.33
C LYS A 69 15.70 -28.25 -7.75
N HIS A 70 14.69 -27.60 -8.35
CA HIS A 70 14.83 -26.28 -8.94
C HIS A 70 14.56 -25.14 -7.96
N PHE A 71 13.58 -25.32 -7.07
CA PHE A 71 13.18 -24.25 -6.15
C PHE A 71 13.68 -24.49 -4.73
N SER A 72 14.18 -25.68 -4.40
CA SER A 72 14.45 -26.12 -3.03
C SER A 72 13.21 -26.00 -2.14
N ALA A 73 12.03 -26.25 -2.71
CA ALA A 73 10.75 -26.14 -2.03
C ALA A 73 10.18 -27.52 -1.73
N ASP A 74 9.79 -27.76 -0.48
CA ASP A 74 9.04 -28.95 -0.12
C ASP A 74 7.54 -28.73 -0.40
N THR A 75 6.83 -29.78 -0.81
CA THR A 75 5.38 -29.73 -1.01
C THR A 75 4.67 -30.57 0.05
N VAL A 76 3.65 -30.01 0.68
CA VAL A 76 2.86 -30.71 1.71
C VAL A 76 1.36 -30.49 1.51
N LYS A 77 0.56 -31.43 2.01
CA LYS A 77 -0.89 -31.36 2.05
C LYS A 77 -1.37 -31.09 3.46
N ALA A 78 -2.27 -30.13 3.63
CA ALA A 78 -2.94 -29.87 4.90
C ALA A 78 -4.44 -30.13 4.72
N ALA A 79 -4.92 -31.26 5.26
CA ALA A 79 -6.32 -31.65 5.18
C ALA A 79 -7.12 -31.06 6.36
N ASN A 80 -8.23 -30.39 6.08
CA ASN A 80 -9.12 -29.78 7.10
C ASN A 80 -8.44 -28.79 8.06
N SER A 81 -7.35 -28.17 7.62
CA SER A 81 -6.62 -27.18 8.43
C SER A 81 -7.45 -25.93 8.67
N HIS A 82 -7.48 -25.45 9.92
CA HIS A 82 -8.12 -24.18 10.24
C HIS A 82 -7.35 -22.99 9.65
N LEU A 83 -6.07 -23.18 9.35
CA LEU A 83 -5.18 -22.17 8.76
C LEU A 83 -5.55 -21.83 7.31
N ALA A 84 -6.30 -22.70 6.62
CA ALA A 84 -6.77 -22.41 5.25
C ALA A 84 -7.51 -21.08 5.16
N ARG A 85 -8.33 -20.77 6.19
CA ARG A 85 -9.10 -19.51 6.28
C ARG A 85 -8.23 -18.26 6.44
N LEU A 86 -6.98 -18.42 6.89
CA LEU A 86 -6.03 -17.33 7.02
C LEU A 86 -5.39 -16.97 5.67
N TYR A 87 -5.26 -17.92 4.74
CA TYR A 87 -4.59 -17.67 3.46
C TYR A 87 -5.55 -17.56 2.28
N SER A 88 -6.72 -18.20 2.36
CA SER A 88 -7.80 -18.09 1.39
C SER A 88 -9.16 -18.08 2.10
N PRO A 89 -9.62 -16.91 2.55
CA PRO A 89 -10.86 -16.81 3.33
C PRO A 89 -12.14 -17.14 2.53
N THR A 90 -12.06 -17.11 1.20
CA THR A 90 -13.24 -17.18 0.31
C THR A 90 -13.30 -18.44 -0.55
N LYS A 91 -12.20 -19.20 -0.70
CA LYS A 91 -12.12 -20.33 -1.63
C LYS A 91 -11.27 -21.47 -1.08
N GLU A 92 -11.77 -22.68 -1.21
CA GLU A 92 -11.00 -23.91 -1.04
C GLU A 92 -11.29 -24.82 -2.25
N PRO A 93 -10.29 -25.51 -2.84
CA PRO A 93 -8.90 -25.65 -2.40
C PRO A 93 -8.10 -24.35 -2.45
N ALA A 94 -7.05 -24.27 -1.64
CA ALA A 94 -6.12 -23.16 -1.64
C ALA A 94 -4.68 -23.67 -1.74
N LEU A 95 -4.00 -23.25 -2.79
CA LEU A 95 -2.59 -23.56 -3.00
C LEU A 95 -1.76 -22.33 -2.64
N VAL A 96 -0.89 -22.47 -1.65
CA VAL A 96 -0.12 -21.36 -1.08
C VAL A 96 1.37 -21.67 -1.14
N PHE A 97 2.14 -20.78 -1.73
CA PHE A 97 3.59 -20.87 -1.78
C PHE A 97 4.23 -19.90 -0.78
N PHE A 98 4.84 -20.43 0.28
CA PHE A 98 5.54 -19.68 1.30
C PHE A 98 6.99 -19.45 0.86
N ARG A 99 7.43 -18.19 0.94
CA ARG A 99 8.80 -17.75 0.61
C ARG A 99 9.32 -16.92 1.79
N HIS A 100 10.20 -17.50 2.59
CA HIS A 100 10.70 -16.93 3.85
C HIS A 100 9.55 -16.49 4.78
N GLY A 101 8.53 -17.35 4.91
CA GLY A 101 7.32 -17.07 5.69
C GLY A 101 6.30 -16.13 5.01
N ILE A 102 6.58 -15.58 3.83
CA ILE A 102 5.64 -14.72 3.09
C ILE A 102 4.75 -15.59 2.19
N PRO A 103 3.44 -15.67 2.44
CA PRO A 103 2.53 -16.53 1.68
C PRO A 103 2.16 -15.90 0.34
N LEU A 104 2.20 -16.69 -0.73
CA LEU A 104 1.66 -16.34 -2.05
C LEU A 104 0.48 -17.23 -2.37
N LEU A 105 -0.71 -16.65 -2.52
CA LEU A 105 -1.88 -17.39 -2.98
C LEU A 105 -1.84 -17.61 -4.49
N TYR A 106 -1.94 -18.86 -4.92
CA TYR A 106 -2.21 -19.22 -6.31
C TYR A 106 -3.71 -19.15 -6.61
N ASN A 107 -4.07 -18.51 -7.72
CA ASN A 107 -5.46 -18.23 -8.12
C ASN A 107 -5.80 -18.69 -9.56
N GLY A 108 -4.91 -19.48 -10.17
CA GLY A 108 -5.07 -20.07 -11.50
C GLY A 108 -5.74 -21.44 -11.47
N GLU A 109 -5.74 -22.11 -12.63
CA GLU A 109 -6.34 -23.43 -12.82
C GLU A 109 -5.37 -24.57 -12.43
N PRO A 110 -5.86 -25.79 -12.12
CA PRO A 110 -4.99 -26.93 -11.78
C PRO A 110 -4.29 -27.51 -13.02
N ASP A 111 -3.30 -26.78 -13.54
CA ASP A 111 -2.44 -27.19 -14.65
C ASP A 111 -0.96 -27.18 -14.24
N ASP A 112 -0.21 -28.22 -14.64
CA ASP A 112 1.19 -28.39 -14.24
C ASP A 112 2.08 -27.22 -14.71
N ASN A 113 1.91 -26.81 -15.97
CA ASN A 113 2.74 -25.76 -16.56
C ASN A 113 2.39 -24.39 -15.98
N GLU A 114 1.11 -24.14 -15.75
CA GLU A 114 0.65 -22.89 -15.16
C GLU A 114 1.14 -22.75 -13.71
N ILE A 115 1.01 -23.80 -12.89
CA ILE A 115 1.48 -23.79 -11.50
C ILE A 115 3.01 -23.62 -11.46
N TYR A 116 3.75 -24.43 -12.23
CA TYR A 116 5.21 -24.37 -12.25
C TYR A 116 5.71 -22.99 -12.70
N GLY A 117 5.21 -22.50 -13.84
CA GLY A 117 5.61 -21.20 -14.39
C GLY A 117 5.25 -20.03 -13.46
N PHE A 118 4.10 -20.11 -12.78
CA PHE A 118 3.72 -19.09 -11.82
C PHE A 118 4.66 -19.05 -10.60
N PHE A 119 5.04 -20.19 -10.03
CA PHE A 119 5.98 -20.23 -8.90
C PHE A 119 7.41 -19.90 -9.31
N GLU A 120 7.84 -20.29 -10.50
CA GLU A 120 9.14 -19.94 -11.06
C GLU A 120 9.33 -18.42 -11.14
N GLN A 121 8.33 -17.71 -11.69
CA GLN A 121 8.37 -16.26 -11.82
C GLN A 121 8.25 -15.52 -10.48
N ASN A 122 7.73 -16.20 -9.45
CA ASN A 122 7.41 -15.63 -8.15
C ASN A 122 8.20 -16.28 -7.01
N GLN A 123 9.46 -16.66 -7.24
CA GLN A 123 10.33 -17.13 -6.15
C GLN A 123 10.67 -16.04 -5.12
N THR A 124 10.54 -14.77 -5.50
CA THR A 124 10.72 -13.61 -4.61
C THR A 124 9.39 -12.84 -4.44
N PRO A 125 9.12 -12.28 -3.25
CA PRO A 125 7.94 -11.45 -3.02
C PRO A 125 7.88 -10.27 -4.00
N ALA A 126 6.71 -10.09 -4.60
CA ALA A 126 6.47 -9.00 -5.56
C ALA A 126 6.02 -7.71 -4.86
N VAL A 127 5.36 -7.85 -3.69
CA VAL A 127 4.85 -6.71 -2.93
C VAL A 127 5.98 -6.07 -2.15
N LYS A 128 6.09 -4.74 -2.26
CA LYS A 128 7.07 -3.95 -1.53
C LYS A 128 6.49 -3.47 -0.19
N GLU A 129 7.27 -3.59 0.88
CA GLU A 129 6.94 -2.96 2.15
C GLU A 129 7.35 -1.48 2.09
N LEU A 130 6.40 -0.57 2.37
CA LEU A 130 6.63 0.86 2.42
C LEU A 130 6.52 1.38 3.85
N THR A 131 7.29 2.41 4.14
CA THR A 131 7.27 3.16 5.41
C THR A 131 7.16 4.64 5.11
N ASP A 132 6.82 5.46 6.10
CA ASP A 132 6.71 6.91 5.98
C ASP A 132 7.95 7.56 5.34
N LYS A 133 9.14 7.00 5.60
CA LYS A 133 10.40 7.53 5.09
C LYS A 133 10.63 7.21 3.62
N ILE A 134 10.19 6.04 3.16
CA ILE A 134 10.50 5.54 1.81
C ILE A 134 9.34 5.71 0.83
N PHE A 135 8.11 5.92 1.33
CA PHE A 135 6.91 6.02 0.52
C PHE A 135 7.07 7.06 -0.59
N GLU A 136 7.42 8.30 -0.25
CA GLU A 136 7.56 9.37 -1.26
C GLU A 136 8.78 9.17 -2.16
N HIS A 137 9.90 8.74 -1.60
CA HIS A 137 11.10 8.49 -2.38
C HIS A 137 10.87 7.43 -3.47
N ILE A 138 10.10 6.39 -3.14
CA ILE A 138 9.83 5.27 -4.05
C ILE A 138 8.67 5.59 -4.98
N THR A 139 7.55 6.09 -4.47
CA THR A 139 6.32 6.27 -5.25
C THR A 139 6.29 7.58 -6.03
N GLN A 140 6.99 8.62 -5.56
CA GLN A 140 6.92 10.00 -6.06
C GLN A 140 5.48 10.51 -6.23
N ALA A 141 4.59 10.11 -5.31
CA ALA A 141 3.17 10.37 -5.40
C ALA A 141 2.83 11.87 -5.42
N ALA A 142 3.55 12.68 -4.63
CA ALA A 142 3.28 14.12 -4.51
C ALA A 142 3.70 14.93 -5.75
N THR A 143 4.78 14.54 -6.43
CA THR A 143 5.32 15.30 -7.57
C THR A 143 4.63 14.97 -8.88
N GLY A 144 3.81 13.91 -8.91
CA GLY A 144 3.14 13.42 -10.12
C GLY A 144 4.07 12.70 -11.10
N ALA A 145 5.37 12.64 -10.83
CA ALA A 145 6.38 11.91 -11.59
C ALA A 145 6.55 10.49 -11.02
N THR A 146 5.44 9.77 -10.80
CA THR A 146 5.49 8.47 -10.14
C THR A 146 6.37 7.49 -10.91
N THR A 147 7.06 6.59 -10.20
CA THR A 147 7.90 5.51 -10.78
C THR A 147 7.04 4.38 -11.40
N GLY A 148 5.98 4.77 -12.10
CA GLY A 148 4.87 3.91 -12.53
C GLY A 148 3.64 4.06 -11.64
N ASP A 149 2.61 3.29 -11.96
CA ASP A 149 1.38 3.22 -11.16
C ASP A 149 1.62 2.36 -9.91
N TRP A 150 1.04 2.76 -8.78
CA TRP A 150 1.21 2.08 -7.50
C TRP A 150 -0.12 1.64 -6.93
N PHE A 151 -0.22 0.39 -6.47
CA PHE A 151 -1.37 -0.10 -5.72
C PHE A 151 -0.93 -0.48 -4.31
N VAL A 152 -1.44 0.21 -3.31
CA VAL A 152 -0.93 0.14 -1.93
C VAL A 152 -2.02 -0.31 -0.97
N MET A 153 -1.75 -1.37 -0.20
CA MET A 153 -2.58 -1.83 0.90
C MET A 153 -2.11 -1.23 2.22
N PHE A 154 -2.97 -0.49 2.89
CA PHE A 154 -2.81 -0.07 4.28
C PHE A 154 -3.36 -1.16 5.19
N TYR A 155 -2.50 -1.69 6.06
CA TYR A 155 -2.85 -2.74 7.02
C TYR A 155 -2.47 -2.34 8.44
N GLY A 156 -2.84 -3.16 9.43
CA GLY A 156 -2.38 -2.99 10.81
C GLY A 156 -2.23 -4.33 11.51
N ALA A 157 -1.29 -4.42 12.46
CA ALA A 157 -0.98 -5.67 13.16
C ALA A 157 -2.18 -6.29 13.91
N SER A 158 -3.07 -5.46 14.47
CA SER A 158 -4.27 -5.90 15.20
C SER A 158 -5.48 -6.25 14.30
N CYS A 159 -5.35 -6.05 12.99
CA CYS A 159 -6.44 -6.24 12.03
C CYS A 159 -6.43 -7.69 11.49
N VAL A 160 -7.34 -8.53 12.00
CA VAL A 160 -7.47 -9.94 11.57
C VAL A 160 -7.80 -10.05 10.07
N GLU A 161 -8.65 -9.17 9.55
CA GLU A 161 -9.01 -9.20 8.13
C GLU A 161 -7.81 -8.84 7.23
N CYS A 162 -6.96 -7.93 7.71
CA CYS A 162 -5.73 -7.57 7.00
C CYS A 162 -4.77 -8.76 6.94
N GLN A 163 -4.65 -9.52 8.03
CA GLN A 163 -3.82 -10.73 8.06
C GLN A 163 -4.25 -11.75 7.01
N ARG A 164 -5.58 -11.89 6.82
CA ARG A 164 -6.16 -12.80 5.81
C ARG A 164 -5.86 -12.40 4.37
N LEU A 165 -5.66 -11.11 4.13
CA LEU A 165 -5.42 -10.57 2.80
C LEU A 165 -3.96 -10.55 2.42
N HIS A 166 -3.01 -10.85 3.30
CA HIS A 166 -1.59 -10.86 2.93
C HIS A 166 -1.27 -11.83 1.78
N ALA A 167 -1.79 -13.06 1.83
CA ALA A 167 -1.56 -14.04 0.76
C ALA A 167 -2.24 -13.64 -0.57
N VAL A 168 -3.46 -13.10 -0.47
CA VAL A 168 -4.22 -12.56 -1.60
C VAL A 168 -3.46 -11.39 -2.24
N TRP A 169 -2.94 -10.49 -1.42
CA TRP A 169 -2.23 -9.29 -1.86
C TRP A 169 -0.90 -9.63 -2.55
N GLU A 170 -0.19 -10.66 -2.07
CA GLU A 170 0.94 -11.23 -2.80
C GLU A 170 0.53 -11.80 -4.16
N GLY A 171 -0.63 -12.46 -4.25
CA GLY A 171 -1.20 -12.93 -5.53
C GLY A 171 -1.52 -11.78 -6.49
N VAL A 172 -2.03 -10.65 -5.98
CA VAL A 172 -2.23 -9.41 -6.75
C VAL A 172 -0.89 -8.87 -7.26
N GLY A 173 0.11 -8.80 -6.39
CA GLY A 173 1.47 -8.40 -6.76
C GLY A 173 2.09 -9.28 -7.85
N ALA A 174 1.92 -10.60 -7.74
CA ALA A 174 2.37 -11.56 -8.74
C ALA A 174 1.66 -11.36 -10.09
N THR A 175 0.35 -11.13 -10.09
CA THR A 175 -0.46 -10.98 -11.31
C THR A 175 -0.22 -9.63 -12.01
N LEU A 176 -0.03 -8.56 -11.23
CA LEU A 176 0.22 -7.21 -11.74
C LEU A 176 1.69 -6.90 -12.00
N ARG A 177 2.57 -7.89 -11.84
CA ARG A 177 4.02 -7.76 -12.06
C ARG A 177 4.32 -7.09 -13.39
N ALA A 178 5.31 -6.20 -13.38
CA ALA A 178 5.75 -5.36 -14.50
C ALA A 178 4.73 -4.34 -15.05
N ARG A 179 3.45 -4.38 -14.64
CA ARG A 179 2.42 -3.42 -15.07
C ARG A 179 2.14 -2.36 -14.00
N VAL A 180 1.96 -2.79 -12.75
CA VAL A 180 1.67 -1.93 -11.60
C VAL A 180 2.55 -2.36 -10.44
N ASN A 181 3.15 -1.39 -9.75
CA ASN A 181 3.90 -1.67 -8.53
C ASN A 181 2.91 -1.93 -7.38
N VAL A 182 3.02 -3.08 -6.72
CA VAL A 182 2.16 -3.39 -5.57
C VAL A 182 2.97 -3.24 -4.28
N ALA A 183 2.36 -2.60 -3.29
CA ALA A 183 2.99 -2.35 -2.01
C ALA A 183 2.02 -2.52 -0.84
N ARG A 184 2.57 -2.61 0.36
CA ARG A 184 1.81 -2.57 1.61
C ARG A 184 2.50 -1.68 2.63
N ILE A 185 1.74 -1.17 3.57
CA ILE A 185 2.20 -0.23 4.58
C ILE A 185 1.44 -0.44 5.89
N ASP A 186 2.16 -0.53 7.00
CA ASP A 186 1.57 -0.61 8.34
C ASP A 186 1.10 0.78 8.79
N ALA A 187 -0.22 0.99 8.80
CA ALA A 187 -0.85 2.24 9.16
C ALA A 187 -0.75 2.58 10.66
N ASN A 188 -0.41 1.62 11.52
CA ASN A 188 -0.33 1.81 12.97
C ASN A 188 1.12 1.98 13.47
N LEU A 189 2.11 1.57 12.67
CA LEU A 189 3.53 1.62 13.03
C LEU A 189 4.31 2.51 12.05
N ALA A 190 5.01 1.89 11.10
CA ALA A 190 5.99 2.57 10.26
C ALA A 190 5.39 3.50 9.19
N GLY A 191 4.07 3.44 8.99
CA GLY A 191 3.31 4.18 7.98
C GLY A 191 2.24 5.11 8.53
N ALA A 192 2.28 5.43 9.84
CA ALA A 192 1.24 6.18 10.51
C ALA A 192 1.04 7.60 9.93
N ASN A 193 2.13 8.30 9.58
CA ASN A 193 2.02 9.65 9.00
C ASN A 193 1.44 9.60 7.58
N THR A 194 1.84 8.61 6.80
CA THR A 194 1.31 8.37 5.45
C THR A 194 -0.18 8.04 5.53
N ALA A 195 -0.59 7.14 6.44
CA ALA A 195 -1.99 6.80 6.67
C ALA A 195 -2.81 8.04 7.07
N LYS A 196 -2.28 8.88 7.98
CA LYS A 196 -2.91 10.16 8.37
C LYS A 196 -3.07 11.11 7.19
N ARG A 197 -2.00 11.29 6.39
CA ARG A 197 -2.00 12.16 5.20
C ARG A 197 -3.05 11.74 4.18
N PHE A 198 -3.19 10.45 3.93
CA PHE A 198 -4.22 9.90 3.02
C PHE A 198 -5.56 9.65 3.71
N LYS A 199 -5.77 10.12 4.95
CA LYS A 199 -7.03 9.99 5.70
C LYS A 199 -7.54 8.54 5.74
N VAL A 200 -6.64 7.59 5.98
CA VAL A 200 -6.97 6.17 6.11
C VAL A 200 -7.52 5.94 7.52
N GLY A 201 -8.85 5.93 7.65
CA GLY A 201 -9.53 5.75 8.94
C GLY A 201 -9.99 4.32 9.24
N LYS A 202 -10.12 3.48 8.21
CA LYS A 202 -10.56 2.07 8.34
C LYS A 202 -9.53 1.17 7.68
N LEU A 203 -9.26 0.01 8.31
CA LEU A 203 -8.32 -0.98 7.81
C LEU A 203 -9.07 -2.30 7.53
N PRO A 204 -8.67 -3.07 6.49
CA PRO A 204 -7.69 -2.70 5.47
C PRO A 204 -8.23 -1.60 4.54
N ALA A 205 -7.34 -0.81 3.93
CA ALA A 205 -7.69 0.14 2.88
C ALA A 205 -6.74 -0.01 1.69
N PHE A 206 -7.26 0.14 0.47
CA PHE A 206 -6.45 0.01 -0.74
C PHE A 206 -6.53 1.30 -1.56
N LEU A 207 -5.36 1.86 -1.85
CA LEU A 207 -5.20 3.11 -2.59
C LEU A 207 -4.41 2.84 -3.86
N PHE A 208 -4.98 3.21 -5.00
CA PHE A 208 -4.32 3.16 -6.30
C PHE A 208 -3.86 4.57 -6.69
N PHE A 209 -2.58 4.72 -6.97
CA PHE A 209 -1.93 5.97 -7.32
C PHE A 209 -1.59 5.97 -8.81
N ARG A 210 -2.09 6.96 -9.52
CA ARG A 210 -1.87 7.11 -10.97
C ARG A 210 -1.97 8.57 -11.37
N LEU A 211 -0.93 9.07 -12.05
CA LEU A 211 -0.89 10.43 -12.63
C LEU A 211 -1.25 11.54 -11.62
N GLY A 212 -0.66 11.50 -10.42
CA GLY A 212 -0.88 12.49 -9.35
C GLY A 212 -2.27 12.42 -8.70
N LYS A 213 -3.08 11.41 -9.03
CA LYS A 213 -4.37 11.14 -8.39
C LYS A 213 -4.31 9.84 -7.59
N VAL A 214 -5.10 9.81 -6.52
CA VAL A 214 -5.35 8.62 -5.72
C VAL A 214 -6.81 8.17 -5.90
N TYR A 215 -7.00 6.88 -6.10
CA TYR A 215 -8.29 6.22 -6.27
C TYR A 215 -8.47 5.22 -5.13
N ARG A 216 -9.58 5.31 -4.40
CA ARG A 216 -9.92 4.39 -3.32
C ARG A 216 -10.61 3.15 -3.87
N TYR A 217 -10.24 1.99 -3.35
CA TYR A 217 -10.96 0.75 -3.62
C TYR A 217 -12.11 0.59 -2.63
N ASP A 218 -13.34 0.76 -3.11
CA ASP A 218 -14.56 0.65 -2.29
C ASP A 218 -15.46 -0.54 -2.71
N LEU A 219 -14.93 -1.50 -3.48
CA LEU A 219 -15.69 -2.68 -3.91
C LEU A 219 -15.82 -3.70 -2.77
N PRO A 220 -16.94 -4.44 -2.69
CA PRO A 220 -17.19 -5.38 -1.59
C PRO A 220 -16.38 -6.69 -1.67
N LYS A 221 -15.75 -6.97 -2.81
CA LYS A 221 -15.02 -8.23 -3.04
C LYS A 221 -13.53 -8.02 -2.83
N ASN A 222 -12.89 -8.86 -2.02
CA ASN A 222 -11.45 -8.80 -1.73
C ASN A 222 -10.70 -10.01 -2.29
N ASP A 223 -10.95 -10.35 -3.55
CA ASP A 223 -10.26 -11.41 -4.27
C ASP A 223 -9.24 -10.86 -5.27
N VAL A 224 -8.25 -11.68 -5.63
CA VAL A 224 -7.16 -11.30 -6.55
C VAL A 224 -7.72 -10.75 -7.87
N LYS A 225 -8.77 -11.37 -8.43
CA LYS A 225 -9.33 -10.96 -9.73
C LYS A 225 -9.98 -9.57 -9.64
N SER A 226 -10.72 -9.27 -8.58
CA SER A 226 -11.32 -7.94 -8.40
C SER A 226 -10.28 -6.84 -8.21
N PHE A 227 -9.22 -7.10 -7.42
CA PHE A 227 -8.11 -6.15 -7.26
C PHE A 227 -7.37 -5.89 -8.58
N VAL A 228 -7.09 -6.94 -9.34
CA VAL A 228 -6.42 -6.84 -10.65
C VAL A 228 -7.27 -6.06 -11.65
N ALA A 229 -8.57 -6.39 -11.75
CA ALA A 229 -9.51 -5.68 -12.62
C ALA A 229 -9.63 -4.20 -12.24
N PHE A 230 -9.54 -3.89 -10.95
CA PHE A 230 -9.55 -2.52 -10.47
C PHE A 230 -8.34 -1.72 -10.91
N ALA A 231 -7.14 -2.26 -10.68
CA ALA A 231 -5.90 -1.60 -11.06
C ALA A 231 -5.77 -1.42 -12.59
N GLN A 232 -6.35 -2.32 -13.39
CA GLN A 232 -6.29 -2.25 -14.85
C GLN A 232 -7.23 -1.19 -15.42
N ASP A 233 -8.52 -1.25 -15.09
CA ASP A 233 -9.53 -0.43 -15.76
C ASP A 233 -10.61 0.16 -14.84
N TRP A 234 -11.04 -0.56 -13.80
CA TRP A 234 -12.19 -0.10 -13.01
C TRP A 234 -11.90 1.16 -12.18
N TYR A 235 -10.63 1.45 -11.87
CA TYR A 235 -10.26 2.67 -11.14
C TYR A 235 -10.79 3.95 -11.80
N LYS A 236 -11.03 3.95 -13.13
CA LYS A 236 -11.61 5.07 -13.89
C LYS A 236 -13.02 5.45 -13.42
N ASN A 237 -13.77 4.48 -12.87
CA ASN A 237 -15.11 4.68 -12.32
C ASN A 237 -15.09 5.15 -10.87
N ALA A 238 -13.94 5.05 -10.20
CA ALA A 238 -13.76 5.57 -8.85
C ALA A 238 -13.46 7.07 -8.89
N LYS A 239 -13.86 7.77 -7.82
CA LYS A 239 -13.55 9.19 -7.67
C LYS A 239 -12.04 9.37 -7.45
N GLY A 240 -11.36 9.96 -8.43
CA GLY A 240 -9.95 10.33 -8.32
C GLY A 240 -9.79 11.61 -7.52
N GLU A 241 -9.09 11.54 -6.39
CA GLU A 241 -8.74 12.69 -5.56
C GLU A 241 -7.28 13.09 -5.85
N PRO A 242 -6.93 14.38 -5.85
CA PRO A 242 -5.53 14.78 -6.00
C PRO A 242 -4.72 14.25 -4.81
N VAL A 243 -3.48 13.80 -5.06
CA VAL A 243 -2.59 13.36 -3.98
C VAL A 243 -2.35 14.55 -3.04
N PRO A 244 -2.67 14.44 -1.73
CA PRO A 244 -2.37 15.50 -0.78
C PRO A 244 -0.86 15.74 -0.75
N LEU A 245 -0.45 17.01 -0.72
CA LEU A 245 0.96 17.35 -0.57
C LEU A 245 1.49 16.87 0.78
N LEU A 246 2.81 16.71 0.87
CA LEU A 246 3.47 16.51 2.14
C LEU A 246 3.19 17.72 3.03
N ALA A 247 2.71 17.50 4.24
CA ALA A 247 2.65 18.56 5.23
C ALA A 247 4.08 19.01 5.53
N SER A 248 4.39 20.25 5.19
CA SER A 248 5.61 20.93 5.61
C SER A 248 5.59 21.10 7.12
N PRO A 249 6.74 21.12 7.82
CA PRO A 249 6.80 21.52 9.22
C PRO A 249 6.17 22.89 9.48
N PHE A 250 6.13 23.76 8.47
CA PHE A 250 5.46 25.06 8.54
C PHE A 250 3.94 24.96 8.39
N ASP A 251 3.41 23.89 7.79
CA ASP A 251 1.97 23.73 7.58
C ASP A 251 1.25 23.43 8.89
N GLU A 252 1.87 22.70 9.84
CA GLU A 252 1.30 22.55 11.19
C GLU A 252 1.21 23.88 11.93
N VAL A 253 2.18 24.76 11.74
CA VAL A 253 2.15 26.13 12.31
C VAL A 253 1.06 26.95 11.64
N VAL A 254 0.91 26.85 10.32
CA VAL A 254 -0.14 27.55 9.57
C VAL A 254 -1.52 27.05 9.99
N ASP A 255 -1.72 25.73 10.09
CA ASP A 255 -2.98 25.13 10.54
C ASP A 255 -3.31 25.56 11.97
N TRP A 256 -2.32 25.55 12.88
CA TRP A 256 -2.50 26.07 14.23
C TRP A 256 -2.87 27.56 14.23
N CYS A 257 -2.22 28.39 13.40
CA CYS A 257 -2.56 29.80 13.25
C CYS A 257 -3.98 29.99 12.73
N VAL A 258 -4.39 29.22 11.71
CA VAL A 258 -5.73 29.29 11.11
C VAL A 258 -6.80 28.91 12.12
N GLU A 259 -6.61 27.82 12.87
CA GLU A 259 -7.52 27.42 13.93
C GLU A 259 -7.59 28.48 15.04
N MET A 260 -6.45 29.06 15.40
CA MET A 260 -6.43 30.17 16.36
C MET A 260 -7.22 31.37 15.86
N ILE A 261 -7.04 31.78 14.60
CA ILE A 261 -7.81 32.89 14.01
C ILE A 261 -9.30 32.59 14.04
N LYS A 262 -9.73 31.37 13.69
CA LYS A 262 -11.15 30.99 13.75
C LYS A 262 -11.71 31.11 15.16
N VAL A 263 -10.96 30.64 16.17
CA VAL A 263 -11.35 30.75 17.59
C VAL A 263 -11.47 32.21 18.01
N TRP A 264 -10.48 33.04 17.69
CA TRP A 264 -10.49 34.47 18.02
C TRP A 264 -11.61 35.23 17.29
N VAL A 265 -11.89 34.92 16.03
CA VAL A 265 -13.01 35.51 15.28
C VAL A 265 -14.35 35.08 15.87
N ALA A 266 -14.54 33.79 16.16
CA ALA A 266 -15.77 33.29 16.78
C ALA A 266 -15.98 33.91 18.17
N PHE A 267 -14.92 33.99 18.98
CA PHE A 267 -14.95 34.66 20.27
C PHE A 267 -15.25 36.15 20.14
N GLY A 268 -14.65 36.84 19.17
CA GLY A 268 -14.92 38.25 18.89
C GLY A 268 -16.36 38.50 18.46
N LEU A 269 -16.93 37.64 17.60
CA LEU A 269 -18.33 37.69 17.19
C LEU A 269 -19.27 37.41 18.37
N ASP A 270 -18.96 36.43 19.22
CA ASP A 270 -19.74 36.14 20.43
C ASP A 270 -19.73 37.33 21.40
N ILE A 271 -18.56 37.94 21.65
CA ILE A 271 -18.43 39.15 22.46
C ILE A 271 -19.21 40.32 21.86
N LEU A 272 -19.13 40.55 20.55
CA LEU A 272 -19.88 41.61 19.87
C LEU A 272 -21.40 41.38 19.97
N SER A 273 -21.85 40.13 19.95
CA SER A 273 -23.28 39.80 20.13
C SER A 273 -23.78 40.06 21.56
N LYS A 274 -22.94 39.76 22.57
CA LYS A 274 -23.27 39.98 24.00
C LYS A 274 -23.16 41.44 24.42
N HIS A 275 -22.30 42.20 23.75
CA HIS A 275 -22.02 43.59 24.09
C HIS A 275 -22.04 44.50 22.84
N PRO A 276 -23.25 44.87 22.34
CA PRO A 276 -23.41 45.66 21.12
C PRO A 276 -22.77 47.06 21.15
N TRP A 277 -22.54 47.62 22.35
CA TRP A 277 -21.88 48.92 22.54
C TRP A 277 -20.40 48.93 22.10
N ILE A 278 -19.74 47.77 22.05
CA ILE A 278 -18.33 47.64 21.62
C ILE A 278 -18.14 48.10 20.17
N TRP A 279 -19.14 47.86 19.31
CA TRP A 279 -19.12 48.33 17.92
C TRP A 279 -19.11 49.87 17.83
N GLN A 280 -19.81 50.55 18.75
CA GLN A 280 -19.88 52.01 18.79
C GLN A 280 -18.53 52.63 19.15
N ILE A 281 -17.77 52.00 20.04
CA ILE A 281 -16.41 52.45 20.40
C ILE A 281 -15.45 52.29 19.22
N GLY A 282 -15.48 51.14 18.54
CA GLY A 282 -14.66 50.88 17.36
C GLY A 282 -14.96 51.86 16.22
N GLY A 283 -16.23 52.09 15.92
CA GLY A 283 -16.67 53.01 14.87
C GLY A 283 -16.33 54.48 15.17
N THR A 284 -16.53 54.92 16.41
CA THR A 284 -16.23 56.31 16.83
C THR A 284 -14.73 56.58 16.82
N GLY A 285 -13.92 55.62 17.29
CA GLY A 285 -12.46 55.73 17.26
C GLY A 285 -11.90 55.78 15.84
N PHE A 286 -12.34 54.88 14.96
CA PHE A 286 -11.91 54.87 13.56
C PHE A 286 -12.36 56.14 12.82
N GLY A 287 -13.58 56.61 13.09
CA GLY A 287 -14.11 57.87 12.54
C GLY A 287 -13.25 59.07 12.91
N LEU A 288 -12.81 59.19 14.17
CA LEU A 288 -11.93 60.28 14.63
C LEU A 288 -10.56 60.27 13.93
N VAL A 289 -9.99 59.09 13.70
CA VAL A 289 -8.70 58.96 13.00
C VAL A 289 -8.82 59.34 11.52
N VAL A 290 -9.88 58.90 10.85
CA VAL A 290 -10.16 59.30 9.47
C VAL A 290 -10.41 60.81 9.39
N LEU A 291 -11.16 61.38 10.33
CA LEU A 291 -11.47 62.81 10.36
C LEU A 291 -10.19 63.65 10.53
N THR A 292 -9.31 63.26 11.46
CA THR A 292 -8.02 63.93 11.68
C THR A 292 -7.07 63.79 10.49
N GLY A 293 -7.03 62.62 9.84
CA GLY A 293 -6.29 62.40 8.60
C GLY A 293 -6.79 63.28 7.44
N VAL A 294 -8.11 63.39 7.26
CA VAL A 294 -8.72 64.28 6.25
C VAL A 294 -8.41 65.74 6.56
N ILE A 295 -8.51 66.17 7.82
CA ILE A 295 -8.15 67.53 8.24
C ILE A 295 -6.66 67.82 7.95
N ALA A 296 -5.77 66.85 8.20
CA ALA A 296 -4.35 66.99 7.90
C ALA A 296 -4.08 67.12 6.39
N LEU A 297 -4.76 66.32 5.55
CA LEU A 297 -4.65 66.39 4.09
C LEU A 297 -5.20 67.72 3.54
N LEU A 298 -6.32 68.22 4.07
CA LEU A 298 -6.89 69.52 3.70
C LEU A 298 -5.98 70.70 4.10
N LYS A 299 -5.29 70.61 5.24
CA LYS A 299 -4.28 71.60 5.63
C LYS A 299 -3.03 71.53 4.75
N ALA A 300 -2.55 70.35 4.40
CA ALA A 300 -1.41 70.16 3.51
C ALA A 300 -1.68 70.66 2.07
N GLY A 301 -2.93 70.55 1.59
CA GLY A 301 -3.36 71.10 0.30
C GLY A 301 -3.41 72.63 0.24
N ARG A 302 -3.52 73.32 1.39
CA ARG A 302 -3.51 74.79 1.49
C ARG A 302 -2.11 75.41 1.55
N SER A 303 -1.06 74.62 1.81
CA SER A 303 0.33 75.08 1.85
C SER A 303 1.10 74.64 0.60
N ARG A 304 0.84 75.28 -0.54
CA ARG A 304 1.82 75.37 -1.65
C ARG A 304 2.37 76.80 -1.69
N PRO A 305 3.70 77.02 -1.65
CA PRO A 305 4.26 78.37 -1.66
C PRO A 305 4.19 78.98 -3.06
N ALA A 306 3.78 80.25 -3.13
CA ALA A 306 3.89 81.08 -4.32
C ALA A 306 5.36 81.49 -4.56
N LYS A 307 5.77 81.47 -5.83
CA LYS A 307 7.09 81.90 -6.33
C LYS A 307 7.27 83.41 -6.17
N GLU A 308 8.45 83.86 -5.74
CA GLU A 308 8.99 85.19 -6.12
C GLU A 308 10.35 85.04 -6.81
N ALA A 309 10.48 85.74 -7.94
CA ALA A 309 11.60 85.70 -8.87
C ALA A 309 12.58 86.86 -8.64
N LYS A 310 13.86 86.56 -8.89
CA LYS A 310 15.06 87.41 -8.96
C LYS A 310 14.87 88.86 -9.45
N LYS A 311 15.69 89.78 -8.91
CA LYS A 311 16.56 90.65 -9.74
C LYS A 311 17.78 91.23 -9.00
N GLU A 312 18.93 91.06 -9.65
CA GLU A 312 20.27 91.62 -9.42
C GLU A 312 20.33 93.15 -9.22
N LYS A 313 21.36 93.62 -8.47
CA LYS A 313 22.18 94.77 -8.88
C LYS A 313 23.61 94.73 -8.30
N LYS A 314 24.55 94.99 -9.21
CA LYS A 314 26.03 95.00 -9.14
C LYS A 314 26.66 96.11 -8.27
N SER A 315 27.96 95.88 -8.02
CA SER A 315 29.08 96.83 -7.79
C SER A 315 29.23 97.27 -6.33
N LYS A 316 30.41 97.17 -5.70
CA LYS A 316 31.78 97.43 -6.18
C LYS A 316 32.79 96.66 -5.33
#